data_AF-A0A3M1PR84-F1
#
_entry.id   AF-A0A3M1PR84-F1
#
_cell.length_a   1.000
_cell.length_b   1.000
_cell.length_c   1.000
_cell.angle_alpha   90.00
_cell.angle_beta   90.00
_cell.angle_gamma   90.00
#
_symmetry.space_group_name_H-M   'P 1'
#
loop_
_entity.id
_entity.type
_entity.pdbx_description
1 polymer ?
#
loop_
_entity_poly.entity_id
_entity_poly.type
_entity_poly.pdbx_seq_one_letter_code
_entity_poly.pdbx_strand_id
1 'polypeptide(L)' 'MAEAAIPVDLFNPGQVFACLGFLEAAEILLGEAEGGFDWSNEADVRFILRAAG' A
#
# COMPACT_ATOMS: atom_id res chain seq x y z
N MET A 1 11.79 3.41 9.52
CA MET A 1 10.86 3.09 8.43
C MET A 1 9.95 1.95 8.88
N ALA A 2 8.71 2.27 9.21
CA ALA A 2 7.67 1.29 9.50
C ALA A 2 7.13 0.69 8.19
N GLU A 3 6.71 -0.57 8.21
CA GLU A 3 6.17 -1.28 7.04
C GLU A 3 4.83 -1.94 7.39
N ALA A 4 3.88 -1.90 6.46
CA ALA A 4 2.63 -2.64 6.48
C ALA A 4 2.42 -3.39 5.16
N ALA A 5 1.87 -4.60 5.25
CA ALA A 5 1.47 -5.41 4.10
C ALA A 5 -0.04 -5.65 4.16
N ILE A 6 -0.76 -5.09 3.17
CA ILE A 6 -2.22 -5.05 3.14
C ILE A 6 -2.71 -5.95 2.00
N PRO A 7 -3.49 -7.02 2.26
CA PRO A 7 -4.10 -7.81 1.19
C PRO A 7 -4.98 -6.95 0.29
N VAL A 8 -4.86 -7.12 -1.02
CA VAL A 8 -5.57 -6.30 -2.00
C VAL A 8 -5.97 -7.11 -3.23
N ASP A 9 -7.17 -6.89 -3.73
CA ASP A 9 -7.64 -7.37 -5.03
C ASP A 9 -7.43 -6.27 -6.08
N LEU A 10 -6.51 -6.49 -7.03
CA LEU A 10 -6.22 -5.54 -8.11
C LEU A 10 -7.37 -5.38 -9.11
N PHE A 11 -8.31 -6.33 -9.17
CA PHE A 11 -9.50 -6.24 -10.00
C PHE A 11 -10.63 -5.48 -9.30
N ASN A 12 -10.44 -5.11 -8.04
CA ASN A 12 -11.36 -4.27 -7.29
C ASN A 12 -10.81 -2.82 -7.23
N PRO A 13 -11.31 -1.90 -8.07
CA PRO A 13 -10.79 -0.54 -8.12
C PRO A 13 -10.94 0.20 -6.78
N GLY A 14 -11.98 -0.11 -5.99
CA GLY A 14 -12.17 0.50 -4.67
C GLY A 14 -11.03 0.18 -3.70
N GLN A 15 -10.53 -1.06 -3.72
CA GLN A 15 -9.41 -1.45 -2.87
C GLN A 15 -8.09 -0.83 -3.35
N VAL A 16 -7.88 -0.74 -4.67
CA VAL A 16 -6.71 -0.07 -5.25
C VAL A 16 -6.68 1.42 -4.85
N PHE A 17 -7.82 2.12 -4.96
CA PHE A 17 -7.91 3.52 -4.53
C PHE A 17 -7.70 3.69 -3.02
N ALA A 18 -8.17 2.75 -2.19
CA ALA A 18 -7.89 2.78 -0.76
C ALA A 18 -6.39 2.69 -0.46
N CYS A 19 -5.64 1.85 -1.18
CA CYS A 19 -4.18 1.74 -1.05
C CYS A 19 -3.47 3.08 -1.38
N LEU A 20 -3.91 3.75 -2.45
CA LEU A 20 -3.39 5.08 -2.81
C LEU A 20 -3.71 6.13 -1.74
N GLY A 21 -4.91 6.09 -1.16
CA GLY A 21 -5.28 6.97 -0.04
C GLY A 21 -4.43 6.72 1.21
N PHE A 22 -4.07 5.48 1.52
CA PHE A 22 -3.16 5.18 2.62
C PHE A 22 -1.74 5.69 2.36
N LEU A 23 -1.25 5.59 1.12
CA LEU A 23 0.04 6.15 0.73
C LEU A 23 0.08 7.67 0.91
N GLU A 24 -0.94 8.37 0.41
CA GLU A 24 -1.06 9.82 0.56
C GLU A 24 -1.15 10.23 2.03
N ALA A 25 -1.96 9.53 2.82
CA ALA A 25 -2.07 9.80 4.26
C ALA A 25 -0.74 9.55 4.99
N ALA A 26 -0.02 8.48 4.65
CA ALA A 26 1.28 8.17 5.24
C ALA A 26 2.33 9.23 4.87
N GLU A 27 2.35 9.72 3.63
CA GLU A 27 3.23 10.81 3.22
C GLU A 27 2.94 12.09 4.00
N ILE A 28 1.66 12.47 4.13
CA ILE A 28 1.26 13.69 4.85
C ILE A 28 1.62 13.61 6.34
N LEU A 29 1.44 12.44 6.97
CA LEU A 29 1.56 12.29 8.42
C LEU A 29 2.98 11.94 8.88
N LEU A 30 3.69 11.11 8.12
CA LEU A 30 4.96 10.49 8.52
C LEU A 30 6.12 10.91 7.62
N GLY A 31 5.84 11.31 6.37
CA GLY A 31 6.85 11.61 5.37
C GLY A 31 7.64 10.39 4.89
N GLU A 32 8.31 10.56 3.76
CA GLU A 32 9.14 9.52 3.12
C GLU A 32 8.36 8.21 2.91
N ALA A 33 7.11 8.34 2.43
CA ALA A 33 6.24 7.20 2.21
C ALA A 33 6.44 6.59 0.83
N GLU A 34 6.51 5.27 0.79
CA GLU A 34 6.62 4.47 -0.42
C GLU A 34 5.53 3.39 -0.43
N GLY A 35 4.85 3.25 -1.57
CA GLY A 35 3.81 2.25 -1.77
C GLY A 35 4.06 1.42 -3.02
N GLY A 36 3.79 0.12 -2.95
CA GLY A 36 3.93 -0.79 -4.09
C GLY A 36 3.02 -2.00 -4.00
N PHE A 37 2.53 -2.47 -5.15
CA PHE A 37 1.76 -3.71 -5.24
C PHE A 37 2.71 -4.88 -5.50
N ASP A 38 2.84 -5.77 -4.53
CA ASP A 38 3.49 -7.06 -4.71
C ASP A 38 2.50 -8.04 -5.34
N TRP A 39 2.67 -8.23 -6.65
CA TRP A 39 1.94 -9.20 -7.46
C TRP A 39 2.83 -10.39 -7.87
N SER A 40 3.84 -10.72 -7.05
CA SER A 40 4.69 -11.90 -7.31
C SER A 40 3.91 -13.20 -7.13
N ASN A 41 2.84 -13.19 -6.32
CA ASN A 41 1.89 -14.29 -6.16
C ASN A 41 0.46 -13.81 -6.46
N GLU A 42 -0.11 -14.28 -7.56
CA GLU A 42 -1.47 -13.88 -7.97
C GLU A 42 -2.56 -14.29 -6.96
N ALA A 43 -2.32 -15.32 -6.15
CA ALA A 43 -3.26 -15.77 -5.13
C ALA A 43 -3.16 -14.98 -3.80
N ASP A 44 -2.12 -14.16 -3.61
CA ASP A 44 -1.90 -13.36 -2.40
C ASP A 44 -1.23 -12.04 -2.79
N VAL A 45 -1.97 -11.21 -3.54
CA VAL A 45 -1.50 -9.87 -3.89
C VAL A 45 -1.56 -8.97 -2.66
N ARG A 46 -0.47 -8.25 -2.40
CA ARG A 46 -0.37 -7.33 -1.27
C ARG A 46 0.09 -5.96 -1.68
N PHE A 47 -0.49 -4.94 -1.06
CA PHE A 47 0.04 -3.59 -1.09
C PHE A 47 1.03 -3.41 0.08
N ILE A 48 2.28 -3.13 -0.25
CA ILE A 48 3.36 -2.84 0.69
C ILE A 48 3.42 -1.33 0.86
N LEU A 49 3.28 -0.85 2.09
CA LEU A 49 3.40 0.56 2.46
C LEU A 49 4.54 0.72 3.45
N ARG A 50 5.47 1.63 3.17
CA ARG A 50 6.59 2.01 4.03
C ARG A 50 6.54 3.51 4.29
N ALA A 51 6.94 3.95 5.48
CA ALA A 51 7.08 5.38 5.81
C ALA A 51 8.08 5.58 6.95
N ALA A 52 8.59 6.80 7.17
CA ALA A 52 9.65 7.08 8.16
C ALA A 52 9.34 6.52 9.56
N GLY A 53 8.09 6.69 10.02
CA GLY A 53 7.55 6.12 11.27
C GLY A 53 7.61 7.07 12.45
#